data_AF-A0A6J7J6Z8-F1
#
_entry.id   AF-A0A6J7J6Z8-F1
#
_cell.length_a   1.000
_cell.length_b   1.000
_cell.length_c   1.000
_cell.angle_alpha   90.00
_cell.angle_beta   90.00
_cell.angle_gamma   90.00
#
_symmetry.space_group_name_H-M   'P 1'
#
loop_
_entity.id
_entity.type
_entity.pdbx_description
1 polymer ?
#
loop_
_entity_poly.entity_id
_entity_poly.type
_entity_poly.pdbx_seq_one_letter_code
_entity_poly.pdbx_strand_id
1 'polypeptide(L)'
;MACALGAKGFEDGVLAAVNHSGDSDSTGSITGNLLGAIHGVAAIPTRWLDALEARAIIDQIACDLHDALAGRPPTWPSTHGWWDRYPGW
;
A
#
# COMPACT_ATOMS: atom_id res chain seq x y z
N MET A 1 8.19 0.72 15.79
CA MET A 1 7.02 1.65 15.72
C MET A 1 7.33 3.10 16.10
N ALA A 2 8.38 3.42 16.88
CA ALA A 2 8.74 4.81 17.18
C ALA A 2 9.15 5.65 15.95
N CYS A 3 9.64 5.01 14.88
CA CYS A 3 10.11 5.68 13.66
C CYS A 3 9.02 6.44 12.90
N ALA A 4 7.76 5.97 12.94
CA ALA A 4 6.65 6.62 12.23
C ALA A 4 6.23 7.94 12.87
N LEU A 5 6.29 8.05 14.20
CA LEU A 5 5.89 9.25 14.95
C LEU A 5 6.95 10.37 14.94
N GLY A 6 8.20 10.03 14.66
CA GLY A 6 9.33 10.98 14.58
C GLY A 6 9.80 11.31 13.16
N ALA A 7 9.16 10.74 12.14
CA ALA A 7 9.55 10.92 10.75
C ALA A 7 9.17 12.31 10.22
N LYS A 8 10.02 12.90 9.38
CA LYS A 8 9.75 14.18 8.71
C LYS A 8 8.96 14.01 7.40
N GLY A 9 8.75 12.77 6.97
CA GLY A 9 8.02 12.39 5.77
C GLY A 9 8.04 10.88 5.54
N PHE A 10 7.37 10.42 4.49
CA PHE A 10 7.23 9.00 4.15
C PHE A 10 8.60 8.31 4.02
N GLU A 11 9.47 8.85 3.18
CA GLU A 11 10.78 8.25 2.88
C GLU A 11 11.65 8.12 4.13
N ASP A 12 11.80 9.20 4.90
CA ASP A 12 12.60 9.21 6.14
C ASP A 12 12.09 8.18 7.16
N GLY A 13 10.76 8.08 7.32
CA GLY A 13 10.14 7.18 8.28
C GLY A 13 10.31 5.71 7.90
N VAL A 14 10.13 5.38 6.61
CA VAL A 14 10.35 4.01 6.11
C VAL A 14 11.83 3.65 6.19
N LEU A 15 12.75 4.54 5.79
CA LEU A 15 14.19 4.29 5.89
C LEU A 15 14.64 4.07 7.34
N ALA A 16 14.11 4.84 8.29
CA ALA A 16 14.39 4.64 9.71
C ALA A 16 13.85 3.30 10.24
N ALA A 17 12.70 2.86 9.74
CA ALA A 17 12.09 1.59 10.12
C ALA A 17 12.88 0.37 9.60
N VAL A 18 13.31 0.39 8.34
CA VAL A 18 13.99 -0.75 7.71
C VAL A 18 15.47 -0.87 8.07
N ASN A 19 16.13 0.23 8.46
CA ASN A 19 17.54 0.24 8.84
C ASN A 19 17.79 0.03 10.34
N HIS A 20 16.74 -0.19 11.13
CA HIS A 20 16.86 -0.58 12.54
C HIS A 20 17.13 -2.10 12.66
N SER A 21 18.06 -2.50 13.54
CA SER A 21 18.36 -3.92 13.79
C SER A 21 17.13 -4.67 14.34
N GLY A 22 16.76 -5.80 13.70
CA GLY A 22 15.65 -6.65 14.14
C GLY A 22 14.78 -7.13 12.97
N ASP A 23 13.48 -7.28 13.23
CA ASP A 23 12.39 -7.64 12.29
C ASP A 23 11.98 -6.42 11.43
N SER A 24 12.89 -6.04 10.54
CA SER A 24 12.87 -4.76 9.82
C SER A 24 11.90 -4.75 8.64
N ASP A 25 11.56 -5.90 8.07
CA ASP A 25 10.56 -6.07 7.00
C ASP A 25 9.14 -5.85 7.53
N SER A 26 8.78 -6.51 8.64
CA SER A 26 7.48 -6.34 9.30
C SER A 26 7.30 -4.90 9.79
N THR A 27 8.36 -4.33 10.39
CA THR A 27 8.35 -2.94 10.88
C THR A 27 8.27 -1.93 9.74
N GLY A 28 9.00 -2.16 8.65
CA GLY A 28 8.95 -1.35 7.43
C GLY A 28 7.57 -1.36 6.79
N SER A 29 6.95 -2.54 6.69
CA SER A 29 5.61 -2.71 6.11
C SER A 29 4.53 -1.97 6.91
N ILE A 30 4.52 -2.12 8.24
CA ILE A 30 3.57 -1.41 9.11
C ILE A 30 3.79 0.11 9.03
N THR A 31 5.06 0.55 9.03
CA THR A 31 5.40 1.98 8.95
C THR A 31 4.98 2.57 7.60
N GLY A 32 5.23 1.85 6.50
CA GLY A 32 4.82 2.24 5.15
C GLY A 32 3.30 2.35 5.01
N ASN A 33 2.54 1.40 5.54
CA ASN A 33 1.07 1.47 5.54
C ASN A 33 0.55 2.71 6.29
N LEU A 34 1.08 2.99 7.48
CA LEU A 34 0.66 4.13 8.29
C LEU A 34 1.01 5.46 7.62
N LEU A 35 2.27 5.64 7.21
CA LEU A 35 2.71 6.88 6.57
C LEU A 35 2.06 7.07 5.20
N GLY A 36 1.83 5.98 4.46
CA GLY A 36 1.11 6.00 3.18
C GLY A 36 -0.35 6.42 3.33
N ALA A 37 -1.04 5.97 4.39
CA ALA A 37 -2.39 6.41 4.69
C ALA A 37 -2.46 7.90 5.10
N ILE A 38 -1.44 8.40 5.81
CA ILE A 38 -1.37 9.81 6.26
C ILE A 38 -1.03 10.75 5.10
N HIS A 39 -0.02 10.41 4.29
CA HIS A 39 0.55 11.32 3.29
C HIS A 39 0.05 11.05 1.86
N GLY A 40 -0.61 9.92 1.63
CA GLY A 40 -1.07 9.49 0.31
C GLY A 40 0.06 8.93 -0.58
N VAL A 41 -0.33 8.30 -1.68
CA VAL A 41 0.60 7.64 -2.64
C VAL A 41 1.63 8.60 -3.25
N ALA A 42 1.26 9.88 -3.43
CA ALA A 42 2.14 10.89 -4.01
C ALA A 42 3.37 11.21 -3.13
N ALA A 43 3.34 10.85 -1.85
CA ALA A 43 4.48 11.00 -0.95
C ALA A 43 5.51 9.86 -1.08
N ILE A 44 5.18 8.78 -1.80
CA ILE A 44 6.09 7.65 -2.02
C ILE A 44 7.08 8.04 -3.13
N PRO A 45 8.40 7.89 -2.91
CA PRO A 45 9.38 8.18 -3.94
C PRO A 45 9.14 7.35 -5.20
N THR A 46 9.06 7.99 -6.37
CA THR A 46 8.79 7.32 -7.65
C THR A 46 9.80 6.21 -7.93
N ARG A 47 11.08 6.41 -7.58
CA ARG A 47 12.13 5.39 -7.74
C ARG A 47 11.86 4.08 -6.96
N TRP A 48 11.11 4.15 -5.85
CA TRP A 48 10.71 2.96 -5.10
C TRP A 48 9.54 2.25 -5.77
N LEU A 49 8.58 3.02 -6.31
CA LEU A 49 7.45 2.49 -7.08
C LEU A 49 7.94 1.84 -8.39
N ASP A 50 8.90 2.44 -9.08
CA ASP A 50 9.42 1.91 -10.34
C ASP A 50 10.17 0.59 -10.17
N ALA A 51 10.77 0.37 -8.99
CA ALA A 51 11.45 -0.86 -8.64
C ALA A 51 10.54 -1.91 -7.97
N LEU A 52 9.28 -1.56 -7.66
CA LEU A 52 8.35 -2.42 -6.93
C LEU A 52 7.83 -3.54 -7.83
N GLU A 53 8.15 -4.78 -7.47
CA GLU A 53 7.56 -5.94 -8.12
C GLU A 53 6.04 -5.96 -7.94
N ALA A 54 5.34 -6.38 -9.00
CA ALA A 54 3.88 -6.46 -9.03
C ALA A 54 3.15 -5.12 -8.74
N ARG A 55 3.81 -3.96 -8.88
CA ARG A 55 3.19 -2.64 -8.68
C ARG A 55 1.82 -2.51 -9.33
N ALA A 56 1.70 -2.89 -10.61
CA ALA A 56 0.43 -2.76 -11.34
C ALA A 56 -0.69 -3.61 -10.72
N ILE A 57 -0.36 -4.77 -10.15
CA ILE A 57 -1.33 -5.64 -9.47
C ILE A 57 -1.72 -5.02 -8.13
N ILE A 58 -0.75 -4.51 -7.36
CA ILE A 58 -1.00 -3.84 -6.07
C ILE A 58 -1.87 -2.60 -6.27
N ASP A 59 -1.55 -1.75 -7.25
CA ASP A 59 -2.32 -0.55 -7.59
C ASP A 59 -3.76 -0.92 -7.97
N GLN A 60 -3.94 -1.97 -8.77
CA GLN A 60 -5.27 -2.46 -9.14
C GLN A 60 -6.07 -2.94 -7.93
N ILE A 61 -5.48 -3.76 -7.06
CA ILE A 61 -6.15 -4.27 -5.86
C ILE A 61 -6.52 -3.11 -4.92
N ALA A 62 -5.64 -2.12 -4.77
CA ALA A 62 -5.89 -0.94 -3.95
C ALA A 62 -7.05 -0.09 -4.50
N CYS A 63 -7.09 0.14 -5.82
CA CYS A 63 -8.21 0.83 -6.47
C CYS A 63 -9.52 0.08 -6.33
N ASP A 64 -9.52 -1.23 -6.61
CA ASP A 64 -10.72 -2.06 -6.50
C ASP A 64 -11.25 -2.03 -5.06
N LEU A 65 -10.38 -2.22 -4.07
CA LEU A 65 -10.76 -2.19 -2.65
C LEU A 65 -11.32 -0.82 -2.24
N HIS A 66 -10.70 0.27 -2.70
CA HIS A 66 -11.19 1.62 -2.45
C HIS A 66 -12.60 1.81 -3.01
N ASP A 67 -12.83 1.40 -4.26
CA ASP A 67 -14.13 1.50 -4.91
C ASP A 67 -15.19 0.64 -4.19
N ALA A 68 -14.84 -0.59 -3.77
CA ALA A 68 -15.72 -1.45 -2.97
C ALA A 68 -16.16 -0.77 -1.67
N LEU A 69 -15.20 -0.23 -0.91
CA LEU A 69 -15.46 0.45 0.35
C LEU A 69 -16.25 1.75 0.16
N ALA A 70 -16.10 2.40 -0.99
CA ALA A 70 -16.89 3.56 -1.39
C ALA A 70 -18.29 3.20 -1.92
N GLY A 71 -18.66 1.92 -1.98
CA GLY A 71 -19.93 1.44 -2.52
C GLY A 71 -20.07 1.62 -4.03
N ARG A 72 -18.96 1.78 -4.74
CA ARG A 72 -18.93 1.92 -6.19
C ARG A 72 -19.04 0.55 -6.85
N PRO A 73 -19.76 0.44 -7.98
CA PRO A 73 -19.86 -0.82 -8.70
C PRO A 73 -18.49 -1.18 -9.32
N PRO A 74 -18.23 -2.48 -9.58
CA PRO A 74 -17.05 -2.92 -10.31
C PRO A 74 -16.89 -2.18 -11.64
N THR A 75 -15.65 -1.80 -11.96
CA THR A 75 -15.32 -1.15 -13.24
C THR A 75 -15.11 -2.15 -14.37
N TRP A 76 -15.01 -3.45 -14.05
CA TRP A 76 -14.87 -4.53 -15.02
C TRP A 76 -16.22 -5.20 -15.31
N PRO A 77 -16.40 -5.78 -16.52
CA PRO A 77 -17.55 -6.62 -16.81
C PRO A 77 -17.57 -7.81 -15.87
N SER A 78 -18.66 -7.98 -15.13
CA SER A 78 -18.81 -9.09 -14.18
C SER A 78 -20.24 -9.59 -14.15
N THR A 79 -20.41 -10.91 -14.15
CA THR A 79 -21.71 -11.56 -13.93
C THR A 79 -21.91 -11.88 -12.45
N HIS A 80 -20.84 -12.26 -11.74
CA HIS A 80 -20.85 -12.53 -10.30
C HIS A 80 -20.09 -11.48 -9.48
N GLY A 81 -19.84 -10.30 -10.07
CA GLY A 81 -19.22 -9.17 -9.39
C GLY A 81 -17.77 -9.44 -9.02
N TRP A 82 -17.51 -9.32 -7.71
CA TRP A 82 -16.19 -9.55 -7.11
C TRP A 82 -15.69 -10.98 -7.27
N TRP A 83 -16.58 -11.97 -7.33
CA TRP A 83 -16.20 -13.39 -7.39
C TRP A 83 -15.58 -13.80 -8.72
N ASP A 84 -15.86 -13.07 -9.82
CA ASP A 84 -15.22 -13.36 -11.11
C ASP A 84 -13.74 -12.95 -11.10
N ARG A 85 -13.37 -11.92 -10.34
CA ARG A 85 -12.01 -11.34 -10.29
C ARG A 85 -11.21 -11.78 -9.06
N TYR A 86 -11.86 -11.90 -7.92
CA TYR A 86 -11.31 -12.29 -6.63
C TYR A 86 -12.07 -13.50 -6.07
N PRO A 87 -11.90 -14.68 -6.67
CA PRO A 87 -12.60 -15.88 -6.23
C PRO A 87 -12.01 -16.35 -4.88
N GLY A 88 -12.87 -16.59 -3.88
CA GLY A 88 -12.44 -16.91 -2.50
C GLY A 88 -12.35 -18.40 -2.19
N TRP A 89 -11.77 -19.20 -3.10
CA TRP A 89 -11.50 -20.62 -2.90
C TRP A 89 -10.19 -20.87 -2.16
#